data_AF-A0A9Q3KXY4-F1
#
_entry.id   AF-A0A9Q3KXY4-F1
#
_cell.length_a   1.000
_cell.length_b   1.000
_cell.length_c   1.000
_cell.angle_alpha   90.00
_cell.angle_beta   90.00
_cell.angle_gamma   90.00
#
_symmetry.space_group_name_H-M   'P 1'
#
loop_
_entity.id
_entity.type
_entity.pdbx_description
1 polymer ?
#
loop_
_entity_poly.entity_id
_entity_poly.type
_entity_poly.pdbx_seq_one_letter_code
_entity_poly.pdbx_strand_id
1 'polypeptide(L)'
;MEPDFKEGDQVKHPVFPGSLVKPYFPTEEVKFPSRKKILTPPEIVEVEDFPGPLSNITRARKIRLNGKDQRQYLVRCKNQTAYKDKWLAEDAIPDWEPSSKEIQSL
;
A
#
# COMPACT_ATOMS: atom_id res chain seq x y z
N MET A 1 68.58 20.18 -17.19
CA MET A 1 67.63 20.64 -18.23
C MET A 1 66.26 20.33 -17.67
N GLU A 2 65.72 21.26 -16.89
CA GLU A 2 64.39 21.11 -16.28
C GLU A 2 63.33 21.52 -17.30
N PRO A 3 62.15 20.87 -17.33
CA PRO A 3 61.09 21.29 -18.23
C PRO A 3 60.34 22.51 -17.67
N ASP A 4 60.34 23.60 -18.45
CA ASP A 4 59.55 24.80 -18.21
C ASP A 4 58.05 24.52 -18.44
N PHE A 5 57.29 24.28 -17.39
CA PHE A 5 55.82 24.32 -17.48
C PHE A 5 55.36 25.78 -17.48
N LYS A 6 54.83 26.25 -18.61
CA LYS A 6 54.31 27.60 -18.77
C LYS A 6 53.07 27.77 -17.89
N GLU A 7 53.15 28.71 -16.94
CA GLU A 7 52.07 29.11 -16.06
C GLU A 7 50.95 29.76 -16.89
N GLY A 8 49.91 28.98 -17.21
CA GLY A 8 48.81 29.43 -18.07
C GLY A 8 47.86 28.33 -18.54
N ASP A 9 48.30 27.07 -18.53
CA ASP A 9 47.44 25.95 -18.90
C ASP A 9 46.57 25.53 -17.71
N GLN A 10 45.50 26.30 -17.47
CA GLN A 10 44.37 25.82 -16.69
C GLN A 10 43.82 24.57 -17.39
N VAL A 11 44.05 23.40 -16.80
CA VAL A 11 43.52 22.12 -17.25
C VAL A 11 41.99 22.20 -17.19
N LYS A 12 41.37 22.66 -18.27
CA LYS A 12 39.92 22.68 -18.40
C LYS A 12 39.46 21.22 -18.46
N HIS A 13 38.65 20.79 -17.50
CA HIS A 13 37.98 19.50 -17.61
C HIS A 13 37.19 19.48 -18.93
N PRO A 14 37.26 18.39 -19.73
CA PRO A 14 36.47 18.28 -20.93
C PRO A 14 34.99 18.36 -20.55
N VAL A 15 34.34 19.46 -20.91
CA VAL A 15 32.89 19.60 -20.78
C VAL A 15 32.32 18.77 -21.91
N PHE A 16 31.61 17.70 -21.57
CA PHE A 16 30.91 16.89 -22.55
C PHE A 16 30.02 17.81 -23.41
N PRO A 17 30.14 17.79 -24.75
CA PRO A 17 29.25 18.56 -25.61
C PRO A 17 27.82 18.15 -25.29
N GLY A 18 27.01 19.14 -24.93
CA GLY A 18 25.69 18.98 -24.33
C GLY A 18 24.66 18.31 -25.23
N SER A 19 24.80 17.01 -25.48
CA SER A 19 23.71 16.13 -25.88
C SER A 19 23.15 15.43 -24.63
N LEU A 20 22.84 16.22 -23.58
CA LEU A 20 22.14 15.70 -22.40
C LEU A 20 20.68 15.33 -22.73
N VAL A 21 20.22 15.65 -23.94
CA VAL A 21 18.89 15.30 -24.42
C VAL A 21 18.97 13.97 -25.16
N LYS A 22 18.61 12.90 -24.46
CA LYS A 22 18.35 11.61 -25.10
C LYS A 22 17.06 11.73 -25.92
N PRO A 23 17.06 11.40 -27.23
CA PRO A 23 15.82 11.36 -27.99
C PRO A 23 14.88 10.31 -27.40
N TYR A 24 13.63 10.71 -27.14
CA TYR A 24 12.60 9.79 -26.69
C TYR A 24 11.99 9.10 -27.90
N PHE A 25 12.09 7.76 -27.95
CA PHE A 25 11.44 6.95 -28.97
C PHE A 25 10.24 6.22 -28.34
N PRO A 26 9.11 6.09 -29.07
CA PRO A 26 8.02 5.24 -28.63
C PRO A 26 8.51 3.80 -28.46
N THR A 27 7.91 3.07 -27.53
CA THR A 27 8.33 1.68 -27.26
C THR A 27 7.86 0.78 -28.40
N GLU A 28 8.81 0.24 -29.17
CA GLU A 28 8.56 -0.80 -30.16
C GLU A 28 8.40 -2.17 -29.48
N GLU A 29 7.23 -2.78 -29.60
CA GLU A 29 6.91 -4.07 -29.00
C GLU A 29 7.74 -5.22 -29.58
N VAL A 30 8.13 -5.11 -30.86
CA VAL A 30 8.96 -6.10 -31.57
C VAL A 30 10.37 -6.16 -30.96
N LYS A 31 10.92 -5.02 -30.57
CA LYS A 31 12.28 -4.90 -30.03
C LYS A 31 12.34 -5.21 -28.53
N PHE A 32 11.23 -5.00 -27.81
CA PHE A 32 11.13 -5.22 -26.38
C PHE A 32 9.85 -6.00 -26.01
N PRO A 33 9.76 -7.29 -26.37
CA PRO A 33 8.56 -8.11 -26.17
C PRO A 33 8.19 -8.33 -24.70
N SER A 34 9.11 -8.04 -23.77
CA SER A 34 8.89 -8.09 -22.32
C SER A 34 8.22 -6.84 -21.75
N ARG A 35 8.13 -5.73 -22.49
CA ARG A 35 7.48 -4.48 -22.05
C ARG A 35 5.98 -4.49 -22.33
N LYS A 36 5.31 -5.63 -22.17
CA LYS A 36 3.85 -5.73 -22.31
C LYS A 36 3.22 -4.79 -21.29
N LYS A 37 2.42 -3.83 -21.76
CA LYS A 37 1.61 -2.99 -20.89
C LYS A 37 0.59 -3.90 -20.20
N ILE A 38 0.77 -4.12 -18.89
CA ILE A 38 -0.27 -4.73 -18.06
C ILE A 38 -1.38 -3.67 -17.97
N LEU A 39 -2.39 -3.79 -18.84
CA LEU A 39 -3.47 -2.81 -18.95
C LEU A 39 -4.56 -2.98 -17.90
N THR A 40 -4.53 -4.07 -17.15
CA THR A 40 -5.59 -4.40 -16.20
C THR A 40 -5.15 -4.03 -14.80
N PRO A 41 -5.79 -3.05 -14.13
CA PRO A 41 -5.67 -2.88 -12.69
C PRO A 41 -6.07 -4.21 -12.02
N PRO A 42 -5.42 -4.62 -10.93
CA PRO A 42 -5.91 -5.77 -10.17
C PRO A 42 -7.36 -5.50 -9.75
N GLU A 43 -8.22 -6.47 -9.99
CA GLU A 43 -9.60 -6.45 -9.52
C GLU A 43 -9.58 -6.34 -7.98
N ILE A 44 -10.23 -5.31 -7.44
CA ILE A 44 -10.37 -5.14 -5.99
C ILE A 44 -11.39 -6.18 -5.56
N VAL A 45 -10.88 -7.31 -5.04
CA VAL A 45 -11.73 -8.34 -4.45
C VAL A 45 -12.25 -7.80 -3.11
N GLU A 46 -13.44 -7.19 -3.13
CA GLU A 46 -14.22 -6.95 -1.91
C GLU A 46 -14.78 -8.27 -1.42
N VAL A 47 -13.96 -9.07 -0.75
CA VAL A 47 -14.44 -10.25 -0.02
C VAL A 47 -13.96 -10.16 1.41
N GLU A 48 -14.82 -9.59 2.24
CA GLU A 48 -14.86 -9.95 3.66
C GLU A 48 -16.24 -10.57 3.93
N ASP A 49 -16.52 -11.67 3.21
CA ASP A 49 -17.54 -12.62 3.66
C ASP A 49 -17.18 -13.00 5.10
N PHE A 50 -18.09 -12.72 6.02
CA PHE A 50 -17.94 -13.00 7.44
C PHE A 50 -17.48 -14.45 7.64
N PRO A 51 -16.26 -14.72 8.15
CA PRO A 51 -15.67 -16.05 8.11
C PRO A 51 -16.21 -16.92 9.24
N GLY A 52 -17.47 -17.35 9.12
CA GLY A 52 -18.11 -18.34 9.99
C GLY A 52 -18.74 -17.76 11.26
N PRO A 53 -19.30 -18.61 12.14
CA PRO A 53 -20.07 -18.15 13.30
C PRO A 53 -19.22 -17.36 14.30
N LEU A 54 -19.76 -16.24 14.77
CA LEU A 54 -19.16 -15.37 15.79
C LEU A 54 -18.93 -16.13 17.09
N SER A 55 -17.74 -15.99 17.68
CA SER A 55 -17.44 -16.50 19.02
C SER A 55 -17.59 -15.40 20.07
N ASN A 56 -16.86 -14.29 19.89
CA ASN A 56 -16.88 -13.17 20.84
C ASN A 56 -16.43 -11.86 20.15
N ILE A 57 -16.83 -10.72 20.70
CA ILE A 57 -16.35 -9.38 20.38
C ILE A 57 -15.39 -8.94 21.48
N THR A 58 -14.12 -8.74 21.13
CA THR A 58 -13.08 -8.43 22.12
C THR A 58 -12.95 -6.93 22.39
N ARG A 59 -13.14 -6.10 21.35
CA ARG A 59 -12.93 -4.64 21.43
C ARG A 59 -13.91 -3.89 20.55
N ALA A 60 -14.14 -2.62 20.89
CA ALA A 60 -14.89 -1.68 20.06
C ALA A 60 -14.04 -0.44 19.78
N ARG A 61 -14.20 0.16 18.60
CA ARG A 61 -13.61 1.45 18.24
C ARG A 61 -14.56 2.25 17.37
N LYS A 62 -14.41 3.58 17.40
CA LYS A 62 -15.12 4.49 16.50
C LYS A 62 -14.10 5.10 15.54
N ILE A 63 -14.35 4.98 14.25
CA ILE A 63 -13.49 5.54 13.19
C ILE A 63 -14.30 6.47 12.30
N ARG A 64 -13.62 7.38 11.59
CA ARG A 64 -14.25 8.26 10.61
C ARG A 64 -13.78 7.90 9.21
N LEU A 65 -14.66 7.33 8.40
CA LEU A 65 -14.40 6.96 7.01
C LEU A 65 -15.33 7.80 6.12
N ASN A 66 -14.77 8.42 5.07
CA ASN A 66 -15.54 9.24 4.11
C ASN A 66 -16.43 10.31 4.77
N GLY A 67 -15.94 10.92 5.86
CA GLY A 67 -16.66 11.96 6.61
C GLY A 67 -17.75 11.45 7.55
N LYS A 68 -18.09 10.15 7.50
CA LYS A 68 -19.07 9.50 8.37
C LYS A 68 -18.38 8.80 9.53
N ASP A 69 -18.98 8.93 10.70
CA ASP A 69 -18.56 8.20 11.89
C ASP A 69 -19.12 6.77 11.83
N GLN A 70 -18.25 5.77 11.91
CA GLN A 70 -18.60 4.35 11.86
C GLN A 70 -18.03 3.63 13.08
N ARG A 71 -18.85 2.79 13.71
CA ARG A 71 -18.41 1.89 14.80
C ARG A 71 -17.88 0.60 14.19
N GLN A 72 -16.77 0.12 14.74
CA GLN A 72 -16.18 -1.15 14.40
C GLN A 72 -15.93 -1.98 15.64
N TYR A 73 -16.05 -3.28 15.49
CA TYR A 73 -15.88 -4.26 16.54
C TYR A 73 -14.81 -5.27 16.13
N LEU A 74 -13.92 -5.61 17.06
CA LEU A 74 -12.91 -6.64 16.85
C LEU A 74 -13.55 -7.99 17.14
N VAL A 75 -13.84 -8.72 16.06
CA VAL A 75 -14.57 -9.98 16.06
C VAL A 75 -13.61 -11.16 16.08
N ARG A 76 -13.85 -12.09 17.00
CA ARG A 76 -13.24 -13.42 17.02
C ARG A 76 -14.22 -14.45 16.50
N CYS A 77 -13.84 -15.17 15.45
CA CYS A 77 -14.63 -16.25 14.87
C CYS A 77 -14.41 -17.56 15.63
N LYS A 78 -15.42 -18.44 15.65
CA LYS A 78 -15.29 -19.77 16.24
C LYS A 78 -14.21 -20.57 15.52
N ASN A 79 -13.43 -21.34 16.28
CA ASN A 79 -12.34 -22.19 15.78
C ASN A 79 -11.19 -21.44 15.08
N GLN A 80 -11.09 -20.12 15.26
CA GLN A 80 -9.96 -19.32 14.78
C GLN A 80 -9.11 -18.81 15.94
N THR A 81 -7.81 -18.69 15.69
CA THR A 81 -6.86 -18.15 16.66
C THR A 81 -6.94 -16.62 16.70
N ALA A 82 -6.52 -16.02 17.83
CA ALA A 82 -6.54 -14.57 18.05
C ALA A 82 -5.82 -13.74 16.97
N TYR A 83 -4.89 -14.35 16.22
CA TYR A 83 -4.19 -13.71 15.11
C TYR A 83 -5.11 -13.40 13.92
N LYS A 84 -6.24 -14.09 13.78
CA LYS A 84 -7.21 -13.89 12.71
C LYS A 84 -8.38 -12.98 13.11
N ASP A 85 -8.32 -12.34 14.28
CA ASP A 85 -9.36 -11.42 14.72
C ASP A 85 -9.43 -10.21 13.76
N LYS A 86 -10.63 -9.86 13.30
CA LYS A 86 -10.84 -8.80 12.30
C LYS A 86 -11.74 -7.69 12.82
N TRP A 87 -11.47 -6.46 12.39
CA TRP A 87 -12.35 -5.33 12.65
C TRP A 87 -13.48 -5.31 11.63
N LEU A 88 -14.71 -5.49 12.10
CA LEU A 88 -15.91 -5.50 11.28
C LEU A 88 -16.81 -4.32 11.66
N ALA A 89 -17.56 -3.84 10.67
CA ALA A 89 -18.58 -2.81 10.87
C ALA A 89 -19.77 -3.38 11.66
N GLU A 90 -20.49 -2.50 12.35
CA GLU A 90 -21.75 -2.84 13.05
C GLU A 90 -22.75 -3.58 12.14
N ASP A 91 -22.90 -3.13 10.89
CA ASP A 91 -23.82 -3.70 9.91
C ASP A 91 -23.40 -5.09 9.40
N ALA A 92 -22.12 -5.44 9.54
CA ALA A 92 -21.55 -6.67 9.00
C ALA A 92 -21.57 -7.85 9.99
N ILE A 93 -22.07 -7.64 11.21
CA ILE A 93 -22.08 -8.65 12.28
C ILE A 93 -23.53 -9.14 12.44
N PRO A 94 -23.87 -10.36 11.97
CA PRO A 94 -25.20 -10.92 12.19
C PRO A 94 -25.41 -11.26 13.67
N ASP A 95 -26.59 -10.91 14.22
CA ASP A 95 -27.04 -11.21 15.59
C ASP A 95 -26.15 -10.67 16.72
N TRP A 96 -25.73 -9.40 16.65
CA TRP A 96 -24.99 -8.76 17.74
C TRP A 96 -25.95 -8.00 18.68
N GLU A 97 -26.09 -8.46 19.93
CA GLU A 97 -26.60 -7.62 21.02
C GLU A 97 -25.41 -7.15 21.87
N PRO A 98 -25.12 -5.84 21.95
CA PRO A 98 -24.06 -5.36 22.81
C PRO A 98 -24.50 -5.43 24.27
N SER A 99 -24.12 -6.52 24.96
CA SER A 99 -24.09 -6.51 26.41
C SER A 99 -23.05 -5.49 26.87
N SER A 100 -23.52 -4.28 27.15
CA SER A 100 -22.71 -3.08 27.43
C SER A 100 -21.83 -3.20 28.68
N LYS A 101 -21.87 -4.34 29.37
CA LYS A 101 -21.16 -4.61 30.63
C LYS A 101 -19.77 -5.21 30.45
N GLU A 102 -19.43 -5.78 29.29
CA GLU A 102 -18.13 -6.46 29.11
C GLU A 102 -17.05 -5.59 28.45
N ILE A 103 -17.42 -4.58 27.65
CA ILE A 103 -16.45 -3.85 26.81
C ILE A 103 -15.66 -2.79 27.62
N GLN A 104 -16.18 -2.33 28.76
CA GLN A 104 -15.53 -1.28 29.57
C GLN A 104 -14.46 -1.78 30.55
N SER A 105 -14.24 -3.10 30.66
CA SER A 105 -13.39 -3.70 31.71
C SER A 105 -12.02 -4.24 31.23
N LEU A 106 -11.59 -3.96 30.00
CA LEU A 106 -10.32 -4.45 29.44
C LEU A 106 -9.36 -3.33 29.03
#